data_AF-A0AAE4HDH3-F1
#
_entry.id   AF-A0AAE4HDH3-F1
#
_cell.length_a   1.000
_cell.length_b   1.000
_cell.length_c   1.000
_cell.angle_alpha   90.00
_cell.angle_beta   90.00
_cell.angle_gamma   90.00
#
_symmetry.space_group_name_H-M   'P 1'
#
loop_
_entity.id
_entity.type
_entity.pdbx_description
1 polymer ?
#
loop_
_entity_poly.entity_id
_entity_poly.type
_entity_poly.pdbx_seq_one_letter_code
_entity_poly.pdbx_strand_id
1 'polypeptide(L)'
;DATDVTDSFGITAKDDGVETETATQNLDIKIVDDAPTAVDDASSITEDSTVAASGNVIGGANASANDAADTVGADGATVTAIASNNVSGNTPSTNADGDRVIDGEFGTLTIKSDGSYDYVLDNTNLNVQGLLAGESLSETFTYTLTDGDGDTADAILDLTINGADDGVTVTVPADIAATTPDGDNTDHVVFESGLADGSNPSATDTQVVSNFTLKALDGLATDGGVTLAYTNVNGEARTLSLSKAQVEALATQSQTIDTQYGELVLNGYQQAVDGTITIDYNYT
;
A
#
# COMPACT_ATOMS: atom_id res chain seq x y z
N ASP A 1 -25.75 25.10 -9.49
CA ASP A 1 -27.17 25.08 -9.90
C ASP A 1 -27.57 26.46 -10.37
N ALA A 2 -26.95 26.86 -11.47
CA ALA A 2 -27.55 27.86 -12.33
C ALA A 2 -28.70 27.18 -13.11
N THR A 3 -29.58 28.00 -13.66
CA THR A 3 -30.78 27.51 -14.34
C THR A 3 -30.85 28.19 -15.69
N ASP A 4 -31.25 27.44 -16.72
CA ASP A 4 -31.55 27.98 -18.05
C ASP A 4 -32.26 29.35 -17.98
N VAL A 5 -31.70 30.36 -18.65
CA VAL A 5 -32.30 31.69 -18.74
C VAL A 5 -32.83 31.96 -20.14
N THR A 6 -33.79 32.88 -20.27
CA THR A 6 -34.37 33.25 -21.57
C THR A 6 -34.39 34.75 -21.72
N ASP A 7 -33.79 35.23 -22.81
CA ASP A 7 -33.88 36.62 -23.24
C ASP A 7 -35.06 36.75 -24.21
N SER A 8 -36.02 37.62 -23.88
CA SER A 8 -37.21 37.87 -24.69
C SER A 8 -37.21 39.28 -25.27
N PHE A 9 -37.32 39.38 -26.60
CA PHE A 9 -37.39 40.64 -27.33
C PHE A 9 -38.74 40.80 -28.01
N GLY A 10 -39.53 41.79 -27.59
CA GLY A 10 -40.77 42.16 -28.26
C GLY A 10 -40.47 42.88 -29.58
N ILE A 11 -40.93 42.31 -30.69
CA ILE A 11 -40.80 42.88 -32.04
C ILE A 11 -42.16 43.41 -32.47
N THR A 12 -42.22 44.69 -32.80
CA THR A 12 -43.40 45.31 -33.42
C THR A 12 -43.03 45.86 -34.79
N ALA A 13 -43.74 45.41 -35.82
CA ALA A 13 -43.67 45.96 -37.16
C ALA A 13 -44.93 46.80 -37.43
N LYS A 14 -44.73 47.96 -38.07
CA LYS A 14 -45.80 48.89 -38.45
C LYS A 14 -45.73 49.14 -39.95
N ASP A 15 -46.86 49.02 -40.63
CA ASP A 15 -46.96 49.31 -42.06
C ASP A 15 -47.18 50.83 -42.31
N ASP A 16 -46.67 51.34 -43.43
CA ASP A 16 -46.78 52.75 -43.85
C ASP A 16 -48.06 52.96 -44.68
N GLY A 17 -49.20 52.76 -44.03
CA GLY A 17 -50.54 52.90 -44.60
C GLY A 17 -51.40 53.91 -43.82
N VAL A 18 -52.44 54.44 -44.49
CA VAL A 18 -53.39 55.43 -43.92
C VAL A 18 -54.17 54.86 -42.73
N GLU A 19 -54.21 53.53 -42.61
CA GLU A 19 -54.66 52.77 -41.43
C GLU A 19 -53.43 52.07 -40.84
N THR A 20 -53.00 52.44 -39.64
CA THR A 20 -51.75 51.95 -39.03
C THR A 20 -51.90 50.53 -38.50
N GLU A 21 -51.73 49.53 -39.36
CA GLU A 21 -51.69 48.12 -38.96
C GLU A 21 -50.35 47.81 -38.26
N THR A 22 -50.43 47.05 -37.17
CA THR A 22 -49.24 46.63 -36.41
C THR A 22 -49.28 45.14 -36.13
N ALA A 23 -48.18 44.45 -36.45
CA ALA A 23 -47.97 43.07 -36.03
C ALA A 23 -46.95 43.04 -34.89
N THR A 24 -47.23 42.27 -33.84
CA THR A 24 -46.30 42.08 -32.71
C THR A 24 -46.06 40.60 -32.48
N GLN A 25 -44.79 40.25 -32.26
CA GLN A 25 -44.35 38.89 -31.91
C GLN A 25 -43.13 38.99 -30.98
N ASN A 26 -42.90 37.99 -30.14
CA ASN A 26 -41.64 37.87 -29.38
C ASN A 26 -40.61 37.06 -30.17
N LEU A 27 -39.35 37.47 -30.08
CA LEU A 27 -38.18 36.64 -30.32
C LEU A 27 -37.63 36.21 -28.96
N ASP A 28 -37.75 34.93 -28.63
CA ASP A 28 -37.22 34.36 -27.40
C ASP A 28 -35.93 33.59 -27.70
N ILE A 29 -34.85 33.93 -27.01
CA ILE A 29 -33.54 33.27 -27.07
C ILE A 29 -33.32 32.53 -25.76
N LYS A 30 -33.32 31.20 -25.82
CA LYS A 30 -33.02 30.36 -24.66
C LYS A 30 -31.50 30.18 -24.54
N ILE A 31 -30.96 30.51 -23.37
CA ILE A 31 -29.58 30.23 -22.96
C ILE A 31 -29.67 29.01 -22.06
N VAL A 32 -29.09 27.91 -22.53
CA VAL A 32 -29.09 26.62 -21.83
C VAL A 32 -27.79 26.51 -21.07
N ASP A 33 -27.91 26.13 -19.82
CA ASP A 33 -26.79 25.92 -18.91
C ASP A 33 -26.10 24.58 -19.19
N ASP A 34 -24.77 24.55 -19.18
CA ASP A 34 -23.99 23.33 -19.41
C ASP A 34 -23.18 22.93 -18.18
N ALA A 35 -23.57 21.82 -17.55
CA ALA A 35 -22.84 21.27 -16.41
C ALA A 35 -21.59 20.46 -16.82
N PRO A 36 -20.59 20.32 -15.92
CA PRO A 36 -19.46 19.44 -16.16
C PRO A 36 -19.89 17.98 -16.25
N THR A 37 -19.10 17.18 -16.95
CA THR A 37 -19.20 15.72 -16.97
C THR A 37 -17.85 15.15 -16.59
N ALA A 38 -17.79 14.51 -15.42
CA ALA A 38 -16.62 13.78 -14.94
C ALA A 38 -16.70 12.30 -15.36
N VAL A 39 -15.57 11.70 -15.68
CA VAL A 39 -15.44 10.31 -16.15
C VAL A 39 -14.41 9.60 -15.29
N ASP A 40 -14.71 8.37 -14.90
CA ASP A 40 -13.78 7.59 -14.08
C ASP A 40 -12.41 7.44 -14.74
N ASP A 41 -11.36 7.60 -13.92
CA ASP A 41 -9.96 7.51 -14.28
C ASP A 41 -9.31 6.31 -13.60
N ALA A 42 -8.23 5.81 -14.19
CA ALA A 42 -7.49 4.70 -13.63
C ALA A 42 -5.99 4.91 -13.76
N SER A 43 -5.26 4.50 -12.72
CA SER A 43 -3.81 4.51 -12.70
C SER A 43 -3.28 3.32 -11.93
N SER A 44 -1.98 3.08 -12.02
CA SER A 44 -1.36 1.94 -11.36
C SER A 44 0.04 2.27 -10.87
N ILE A 45 0.39 1.66 -9.75
CA ILE A 45 1.72 1.68 -9.16
C ILE A 45 2.13 0.25 -8.83
N THR A 46 3.42 -0.04 -8.84
CA THR A 46 3.94 -1.30 -8.28
C THR A 46 4.42 -0.99 -6.87
N GLU A 47 4.25 -1.93 -5.94
CA GLU A 47 4.86 -1.81 -4.62
C GLU A 47 6.37 -1.58 -4.70
N ASP A 48 6.96 -1.14 -3.58
CA ASP A 48 8.35 -0.66 -3.48
C ASP A 48 8.68 0.57 -4.33
N SER A 49 7.73 1.07 -5.13
CA SER A 49 7.95 2.27 -5.92
C SER A 49 8.23 3.44 -4.99
N THR A 50 9.37 4.09 -5.21
CA THR A 50 9.73 5.35 -4.53
C THR A 50 9.28 6.58 -5.34
N VAL A 51 8.71 6.35 -6.51
CA VAL A 51 8.17 7.38 -7.40
C VAL A 51 6.65 7.32 -7.32
N ALA A 52 6.04 8.47 -7.10
CA ALA A 52 4.58 8.60 -7.07
C ALA A 52 3.97 8.23 -8.42
N ALA A 53 2.77 7.67 -8.39
CA ALA A 53 1.94 7.57 -9.59
C ALA A 53 1.30 8.94 -9.85
N SER A 54 1.55 9.49 -11.03
CA SER A 54 1.10 10.83 -11.40
C SER A 54 0.15 10.77 -12.60
N GLY A 55 -0.84 11.67 -12.64
CA GLY A 55 -1.78 11.79 -13.76
C GLY A 55 -2.59 13.08 -13.71
N ASN A 56 -3.70 13.14 -14.45
CA ASN A 56 -4.66 14.23 -14.37
C ASN A 56 -6.08 13.72 -14.58
N VAL A 57 -6.97 13.89 -13.60
CA VAL A 57 -8.35 13.42 -13.68
C VAL A 57 -9.23 14.21 -14.65
N ILE A 58 -8.87 15.46 -14.95
CA ILE A 58 -9.60 16.30 -15.91
C ILE A 58 -9.07 16.06 -17.33
N GLY A 59 -7.76 15.92 -17.46
CA GLY A 59 -7.07 15.81 -18.75
C GLY A 59 -6.93 14.37 -19.21
N GLY A 60 -7.67 13.94 -20.24
CA GLY A 60 -7.56 12.55 -20.74
C GLY A 60 -6.21 12.18 -21.33
N ALA A 61 -6.01 10.89 -21.65
CA ALA A 61 -4.92 10.11 -22.31
C ALA A 61 -3.47 10.64 -22.47
N ASN A 62 -3.21 11.95 -22.51
CA ASN A 62 -1.89 12.56 -22.45
C ASN A 62 -1.40 12.79 -21.00
N ALA A 63 -2.20 12.51 -19.98
CA ALA A 63 -1.85 12.71 -18.57
C ALA A 63 -1.42 11.43 -17.84
N SER A 64 -2.14 10.30 -18.00
CA SER A 64 -1.74 8.95 -17.59
C SER A 64 -2.36 7.88 -18.51
N ALA A 65 -1.88 6.63 -18.39
CA ALA A 65 -2.46 5.49 -19.09
C ALA A 65 -3.84 5.16 -18.49
N ASN A 66 -4.88 5.18 -19.33
CA ASN A 66 -6.29 4.94 -18.99
C ASN A 66 -7.06 6.13 -18.39
N ASP A 67 -6.48 7.33 -18.35
CA ASP A 67 -7.23 8.56 -18.03
C ASP A 67 -8.22 8.91 -19.16
N ALA A 68 -9.45 9.23 -18.77
CA ALA A 68 -10.48 9.73 -19.67
C ALA A 68 -10.52 11.25 -19.62
N ALA A 69 -10.95 11.90 -20.70
CA ALA A 69 -11.07 13.35 -20.70
C ALA A 69 -12.44 13.74 -20.15
N ASP A 70 -12.43 14.61 -19.14
CA ASP A 70 -13.63 15.25 -18.63
C ASP A 70 -14.10 16.38 -19.54
N THR A 71 -15.39 16.70 -19.44
CA THR A 71 -15.98 17.89 -20.05
C THR A 71 -16.21 18.94 -18.99
N VAL A 72 -15.53 20.07 -19.10
CA VAL A 72 -15.50 21.13 -18.07
C VAL A 72 -16.50 22.27 -18.28
N GLY A 73 -17.35 22.18 -19.31
CA GLY A 73 -18.31 23.23 -19.64
C GLY A 73 -17.69 24.52 -20.21
N ALA A 74 -18.54 25.53 -20.45
CA ALA A 74 -18.15 26.83 -21.01
C ALA A 74 -17.52 27.78 -19.98
N ASP A 75 -17.82 27.59 -18.71
CA ASP A 75 -17.34 28.33 -17.54
C ASP A 75 -16.08 27.70 -16.91
N GLY A 76 -15.83 26.44 -17.22
CA GLY A 76 -14.66 25.69 -16.78
C GLY A 76 -14.87 25.11 -15.39
N ALA A 77 -14.34 23.91 -15.17
CA ALA A 77 -14.48 23.16 -13.93
C ALA A 77 -13.12 22.83 -13.32
N THR A 78 -13.10 22.76 -12.00
CA THR A 78 -11.91 22.42 -11.21
C THR A 78 -12.25 21.37 -10.16
N VAL A 79 -11.24 20.64 -9.69
CA VAL A 79 -11.43 19.72 -8.57
C VAL A 79 -11.69 20.51 -7.30
N THR A 80 -12.86 20.32 -6.70
CA THR A 80 -13.29 21.05 -5.50
C THR A 80 -13.42 20.18 -4.26
N ALA A 81 -13.61 18.87 -4.42
CA ALA A 81 -13.63 17.92 -3.32
C ALA A 81 -12.96 16.59 -3.71
N ILE A 82 -12.47 15.89 -2.70
CA ILE A 82 -12.02 14.50 -2.79
C ILE A 82 -12.50 13.70 -1.58
N ALA A 83 -12.66 12.40 -1.73
CA ALA A 83 -12.96 11.47 -0.66
C ALA A 83 -12.29 10.12 -0.93
N SER A 84 -11.84 9.44 0.12
CA SER A 84 -11.35 8.06 0.04
C SER A 84 -12.54 7.13 0.23
N ASN A 85 -12.67 6.16 -0.66
CA ASN A 85 -13.73 5.15 -0.59
C ASN A 85 -13.31 3.94 0.26
N ASN A 86 -12.01 3.80 0.55
CA ASN A 86 -11.43 2.74 1.36
C ASN A 86 -11.40 3.09 2.86
N VAL A 87 -11.29 4.39 3.21
CA VAL A 87 -11.21 4.85 4.60
C VAL A 87 -12.46 5.62 5.03
N SER A 88 -13.29 4.99 5.87
CA SER A 88 -14.55 5.59 6.34
C SER A 88 -14.32 6.80 7.25
N GLY A 89 -15.05 7.90 6.98
CA GLY A 89 -14.98 9.13 7.79
C GLY A 89 -13.72 9.95 7.57
N ASN A 90 -12.91 9.60 6.57
CA ASN A 90 -11.72 10.34 6.22
C ASN A 90 -12.07 11.76 5.75
N THR A 91 -11.24 12.74 6.12
CA THR A 91 -11.45 14.14 5.78
C THR A 91 -10.20 14.65 5.06
N PRO A 92 -10.34 15.17 3.82
CA PRO A 92 -9.22 15.78 3.12
C PRO A 92 -8.65 16.96 3.90
N SER A 93 -7.34 17.13 3.80
CA SER A 93 -6.63 18.33 4.21
C SER A 93 -6.23 19.16 2.99
N THR A 94 -5.63 20.33 3.24
CA THR A 94 -5.07 21.18 2.20
C THR A 94 -3.61 21.46 2.54
N ASN A 95 -2.69 21.22 1.60
CA ASN A 95 -1.26 21.47 1.81
C ASN A 95 -0.92 22.98 1.72
N ALA A 96 0.36 23.32 1.83
CA ALA A 96 0.81 24.71 1.78
C ALA A 96 0.63 25.38 0.42
N ASP A 97 0.57 24.60 -0.66
CA ASP A 97 0.39 25.06 -2.04
C ASP A 97 -1.10 25.20 -2.41
N GLY A 98 -2.01 24.79 -1.52
CA GLY A 98 -3.46 24.83 -1.75
C GLY A 98 -4.02 23.56 -2.38
N ASP A 99 -3.22 22.51 -2.51
CA ASP A 99 -3.64 21.23 -3.07
C ASP A 99 -4.38 20.41 -2.02
N ARG A 100 -5.32 19.58 -2.46
CA ARG A 100 -6.10 18.70 -1.59
C ARG A 100 -5.30 17.43 -1.34
N VAL A 101 -5.16 17.05 -0.08
CA VAL A 101 -4.41 15.87 0.35
C VAL A 101 -5.33 14.94 1.14
N ILE A 102 -5.32 13.66 0.81
CA ILE A 102 -6.10 12.65 1.52
C ILE A 102 -5.27 11.38 1.71
N ASP A 103 -5.24 10.89 2.95
CA ASP A 103 -4.57 9.64 3.30
C ASP A 103 -5.52 8.46 3.03
N GLY A 104 -5.23 7.64 2.03
CA GLY A 104 -5.93 6.39 1.75
C GLY A 104 -5.55 5.26 2.70
N GLU A 105 -5.94 4.04 2.36
CA GLU A 105 -5.58 2.83 3.11
C GLU A 105 -4.15 2.38 2.83
N PHE A 106 -3.67 2.57 1.60
CA PHE A 106 -2.38 2.09 1.11
C PHE A 106 -1.41 3.21 0.71
N GLY A 107 -1.84 4.47 0.72
CA GLY A 107 -0.99 5.60 0.36
C GLY A 107 -1.71 6.95 0.46
N THR A 108 -1.02 8.03 0.11
CA THR A 108 -1.56 9.39 0.17
C THR A 108 -1.76 9.96 -1.23
N LEU A 109 -2.96 10.44 -1.53
CA LEU A 109 -3.28 11.16 -2.76
C LEU A 109 -3.17 12.67 -2.52
N THR A 110 -2.42 13.37 -3.37
CA THR A 110 -2.43 14.83 -3.48
C THR A 110 -2.97 15.22 -4.85
N ILE A 111 -4.01 16.04 -4.91
CA ILE A 111 -4.62 16.51 -6.16
C ILE A 111 -4.79 18.03 -6.15
N LYS A 112 -4.47 18.63 -7.28
CA LYS A 112 -4.57 20.07 -7.52
C LYS A 112 -5.93 20.41 -8.12
N SER A 113 -6.30 21.69 -8.09
CA SER A 113 -7.55 22.16 -8.69
C SER A 113 -7.62 21.93 -10.21
N ASP A 114 -6.48 21.87 -10.89
CA ASP A 114 -6.39 21.59 -12.34
C ASP A 114 -6.49 20.10 -12.70
N GLY A 115 -6.77 19.25 -11.71
CA GLY A 115 -6.90 17.80 -11.86
C GLY A 115 -5.58 17.03 -11.79
N SER A 116 -4.42 17.70 -11.86
CA SER A 116 -3.13 17.00 -11.74
C SER A 116 -2.98 16.42 -10.34
N TYR A 117 -2.51 15.17 -10.26
CA TYR A 117 -2.35 14.47 -9.00
C TYR A 117 -1.05 13.68 -8.92
N ASP A 118 -0.63 13.43 -7.68
CA ASP A 118 0.41 12.48 -7.30
C ASP A 118 -0.14 11.56 -6.20
N TYR A 119 0.04 10.24 -6.36
CA TYR A 119 -0.23 9.24 -5.35
C TYR A 119 1.07 8.63 -4.85
N VAL A 120 1.35 8.80 -3.56
CA VAL A 120 2.53 8.25 -2.89
C VAL A 120 2.11 7.02 -2.12
N LEU A 121 2.65 5.85 -2.53
CA LEU A 121 2.39 4.58 -1.86
C LEU A 121 3.07 4.51 -0.50
N ASP A 122 2.39 3.95 0.50
CA ASP A 122 2.96 3.64 1.81
C ASP A 122 3.66 2.27 1.78
N ASN A 123 4.94 2.27 1.40
CA ASN A 123 5.79 1.07 1.42
C ASN A 123 6.13 0.57 2.84
N THR A 124 5.54 1.14 3.90
CA THR A 124 5.59 0.58 5.25
C THR A 124 4.37 -0.27 5.59
N ASN A 125 3.33 -0.24 4.76
CA ASN A 125 2.13 -1.04 4.93
C ASN A 125 2.41 -2.51 4.55
N LEU A 126 2.33 -3.41 5.54
CA LEU A 126 2.58 -4.85 5.31
C LEU A 126 1.56 -5.55 4.41
N ASN A 127 0.37 -4.97 4.20
CA ASN A 127 -0.57 -5.50 3.21
C ASN A 127 -0.13 -5.15 1.79
N VAL A 128 0.52 -4.00 1.60
CA VAL A 128 1.15 -3.62 0.34
C VAL A 128 2.32 -4.58 0.13
N GLN A 129 3.34 -4.54 1.01
CA GLN A 129 4.55 -5.37 0.94
C GLN A 129 4.33 -6.90 0.97
N GLY A 130 3.10 -7.34 1.19
CA GLY A 130 2.75 -8.75 1.19
C GLY A 130 2.19 -9.25 -0.15
N LEU A 131 2.12 -8.38 -1.17
CA LEU A 131 1.54 -8.71 -2.46
C LEU A 131 2.51 -9.51 -3.31
N LEU A 132 2.15 -10.75 -3.62
CA LEU A 132 2.96 -11.55 -4.52
C LEU A 132 2.93 -11.00 -5.95
N ALA A 133 3.96 -11.29 -6.74
CA ALA A 133 3.97 -10.98 -8.16
C ALA A 133 2.71 -11.51 -8.88
N GLY A 134 1.92 -10.57 -9.42
CA GLY A 134 0.65 -10.86 -10.10
C GLY A 134 -0.60 -10.73 -9.23
N GLU A 135 -0.45 -10.47 -7.94
CA GLU A 135 -1.51 -9.99 -7.06
C GLU A 135 -1.62 -8.45 -7.12
N SER A 136 -2.76 -7.92 -6.69
CA SER A 136 -2.97 -6.49 -6.60
C SER A 136 -3.98 -6.09 -5.54
N LEU A 137 -3.86 -4.84 -5.08
CA LEU A 137 -4.86 -4.12 -4.31
C LEU A 137 -5.46 -3.00 -5.15
N SER A 138 -6.68 -2.59 -4.81
CA SER A 138 -7.34 -1.42 -5.40
C SER A 138 -7.64 -0.40 -4.31
N GLU A 139 -7.25 0.83 -4.58
CA GLU A 139 -7.53 2.02 -3.77
C GLU A 139 -8.32 2.99 -4.65
N THR A 140 -9.47 3.46 -4.16
CA THR A 140 -10.35 4.33 -4.96
C THR A 140 -10.64 5.64 -4.23
N PHE A 141 -10.61 6.72 -5.00
CA PHE A 141 -10.94 8.06 -4.53
C PHE A 141 -12.04 8.66 -5.38
N THR A 142 -13.09 9.19 -4.76
CA THR A 142 -14.09 9.99 -5.46
C THR A 142 -13.61 11.44 -5.51
N TYR A 143 -13.61 12.04 -6.69
CA TYR A 143 -13.35 13.47 -6.88
C TYR A 143 -14.60 14.16 -7.40
N THR A 144 -14.75 15.44 -7.04
CA THR A 144 -15.85 16.28 -7.49
C THR A 144 -15.28 17.43 -8.30
N LEU A 145 -15.75 17.57 -9.54
CA LEU A 145 -15.61 18.78 -10.32
C LEU A 145 -16.69 19.77 -9.92
N THR A 146 -16.33 21.05 -9.84
CA THR A 146 -17.31 22.14 -9.78
C THR A 146 -16.90 23.21 -10.77
N ASP A 147 -17.89 23.68 -11.51
CA ASP A 147 -17.73 24.75 -12.47
C ASP A 147 -17.89 26.14 -11.85
N GLY A 148 -17.90 27.17 -12.69
CA GLY A 148 -17.88 28.57 -12.29
C GLY A 148 -19.19 29.07 -11.67
N ASP A 149 -20.32 28.43 -11.97
CA ASP A 149 -21.63 28.78 -11.41
C ASP A 149 -22.20 27.75 -10.42
N GLY A 150 -21.48 26.65 -10.22
CA GLY A 150 -21.61 25.76 -9.08
C GLY A 150 -22.34 24.46 -9.39
N ASP A 151 -22.42 24.05 -10.65
CA ASP A 151 -22.79 22.68 -11.00
C ASP A 151 -21.63 21.73 -10.71
N THR A 152 -21.98 20.50 -10.36
CA THR A 152 -21.04 19.50 -9.85
C THR A 152 -21.15 18.18 -10.59
N ALA A 153 -20.01 17.54 -10.82
CA ALA A 153 -19.95 16.17 -11.32
C ALA A 153 -18.93 15.35 -10.51
N ASP A 154 -19.32 14.14 -10.13
CA ASP A 154 -18.46 13.21 -9.39
C ASP A 154 -17.96 12.10 -10.32
N ALA A 155 -16.72 11.66 -10.10
CA ALA A 155 -16.13 10.48 -10.73
C ALA A 155 -15.09 9.83 -9.79
N ILE A 156 -14.60 8.65 -10.19
CA ILE A 156 -13.67 7.83 -9.41
C ILE A 156 -12.29 7.83 -10.06
N LEU A 157 -11.25 8.05 -9.26
CA LEU A 157 -9.88 7.64 -9.58
C LEU A 157 -9.61 6.28 -8.93
N ASP A 158 -9.42 5.24 -9.75
CA ASP A 158 -9.05 3.88 -9.34
C ASP A 158 -7.55 3.64 -9.47
N LEU A 159 -6.88 3.39 -8.35
CA LEU A 159 -5.46 3.11 -8.27
C LEU A 159 -5.24 1.62 -8.02
N THR A 160 -4.64 0.95 -8.99
CA THR A 160 -4.20 -0.45 -8.85
C THR A 160 -2.77 -0.50 -8.31
N ILE A 161 -2.58 -1.15 -7.17
CA ILE A 161 -1.27 -1.40 -6.56
C ILE A 161 -0.89 -2.84 -6.90
N ASN A 162 0.16 -3.01 -7.70
CA ASN A 162 0.60 -4.32 -8.18
C ASN A 162 1.71 -4.87 -7.29
N GLY A 163 1.63 -6.15 -6.96
CA GLY A 163 2.69 -6.86 -6.24
C GLY A 163 3.95 -7.07 -7.08
N ALA A 164 5.07 -7.16 -6.38
CA ALA A 164 6.39 -7.53 -6.84
C ALA A 164 6.82 -8.83 -6.13
N ASP A 165 8.06 -9.26 -6.35
CA ASP A 165 8.63 -10.41 -5.64
C ASP A 165 9.67 -9.85 -4.67
N ASP A 166 9.47 -10.09 -3.38
CA ASP A 166 10.33 -9.61 -2.31
C ASP A 166 11.41 -10.62 -1.95
N GLY A 167 12.61 -10.11 -1.70
CA GLY A 167 13.74 -10.94 -1.31
C GLY A 167 13.57 -11.53 0.10
N VAL A 168 13.95 -12.81 0.27
CA VAL A 168 14.06 -13.41 1.60
C VAL A 168 15.47 -13.22 2.19
N THR A 169 15.54 -12.88 3.47
CA THR A 169 16.79 -12.83 4.23
C THR A 169 16.70 -13.61 5.53
N VAL A 170 17.85 -14.16 5.95
CA VAL A 170 18.03 -14.85 7.22
C VAL A 170 19.29 -14.30 7.86
N THR A 171 19.21 -13.89 9.13
CA THR A 171 20.36 -13.39 9.89
C THR A 171 20.44 -14.11 11.23
N VAL A 172 21.61 -14.68 11.52
CA VAL A 172 21.95 -15.22 12.83
C VAL A 172 22.93 -14.24 13.47
N PRO A 173 22.68 -13.74 14.70
CA PRO A 173 23.64 -12.93 15.43
C PRO A 173 24.95 -13.68 15.64
N ALA A 174 26.07 -12.95 15.67
CA ALA A 174 27.37 -13.51 16.05
C ALA A 174 27.53 -13.54 17.57
N ASP A 175 28.16 -14.57 18.11
CA ASP A 175 28.61 -14.60 19.50
C ASP A 175 30.08 -14.15 19.61
N ILE A 176 30.26 -12.85 19.88
CA ILE A 176 31.59 -12.23 19.98
C ILE A 176 32.27 -12.52 21.33
N ALA A 177 31.58 -13.18 22.27
CA ALA A 177 32.13 -13.51 23.59
C ALA A 177 32.89 -14.85 23.60
N ALA A 178 32.62 -15.74 22.64
CA ALA A 178 33.26 -17.04 22.56
C ALA A 178 34.50 -17.01 21.65
N THR A 179 35.62 -17.57 22.12
CA THR A 179 36.77 -17.88 21.27
C THR A 179 36.64 -19.32 20.79
N THR A 180 36.27 -19.51 19.54
CA THR A 180 36.27 -20.82 18.89
C THR A 180 37.68 -21.33 18.59
N PRO A 181 37.90 -22.66 18.57
CA PRO A 181 39.18 -23.24 18.15
C PRO A 181 39.53 -22.99 16.67
N ASP A 182 38.56 -22.72 15.81
CA ASP A 182 38.77 -22.41 14.39
C ASP A 182 38.95 -20.90 14.12
N GLY A 183 38.68 -20.05 15.11
CA GLY A 183 38.85 -18.61 15.04
C GLY A 183 37.68 -17.87 14.37
N ASP A 184 36.58 -18.56 14.08
CA ASP A 184 35.33 -17.93 13.64
C ASP A 184 34.56 -17.38 14.84
N ASN A 185 34.48 -16.05 14.94
CA ASN A 185 33.76 -15.36 16.02
C ASN A 185 32.29 -15.08 15.68
N THR A 186 31.78 -15.68 14.60
CA THR A 186 30.34 -15.69 14.28
C THR A 186 29.63 -16.90 14.87
N ASP A 187 30.39 -17.92 15.27
CA ASP A 187 29.87 -19.14 15.86
C ASP A 187 29.42 -18.95 17.30
N HIS A 188 28.27 -19.54 17.62
CA HIS A 188 27.82 -19.74 18.98
C HIS A 188 28.46 -20.99 19.56
N VAL A 189 28.92 -20.94 20.82
CA VAL A 189 29.73 -22.02 21.41
C VAL A 189 29.11 -22.51 22.72
N VAL A 190 29.09 -23.84 22.87
CA VAL A 190 28.95 -24.52 24.15
C VAL A 190 30.27 -25.23 24.49
N PHE A 191 30.61 -25.30 25.77
CA PHE A 191 31.84 -25.93 26.26
C PHE A 191 31.52 -27.18 27.08
N GLU A 192 32.06 -28.32 26.65
CA GLU A 192 32.00 -29.58 27.42
C GLU A 192 32.65 -29.45 28.81
N SER A 193 33.58 -28.52 29.00
CA SER A 193 34.15 -28.23 30.33
C SER A 193 33.10 -27.80 31.35
N GLY A 194 31.99 -27.23 30.88
CA GLY A 194 30.85 -26.80 31.70
C GLY A 194 29.99 -27.93 32.24
N LEU A 195 30.13 -29.16 31.71
CA LEU A 195 29.40 -30.32 32.19
C LEU A 195 29.74 -30.63 33.66
N ALA A 196 28.87 -31.38 34.34
CA ALA A 196 29.02 -31.68 35.77
C ALA A 196 30.36 -32.34 36.14
N ASP A 197 30.85 -33.23 35.27
CA ASP A 197 32.16 -33.89 35.40
C ASP A 197 33.27 -33.20 34.58
N GLY A 198 32.98 -32.03 34.03
CA GLY A 198 33.90 -31.24 33.21
C GLY A 198 35.02 -30.61 34.03
N SER A 199 36.04 -30.09 33.33
CA SER A 199 37.20 -29.45 33.96
C SER A 199 36.90 -28.09 34.58
N ASN A 200 35.76 -27.46 34.25
CA ASN A 200 35.28 -26.21 34.83
C ASN A 200 33.73 -26.17 34.83
N PRO A 201 33.06 -26.91 35.73
CA PRO A 201 31.61 -27.08 35.69
C PRO A 201 30.85 -25.74 35.78
N SER A 202 29.99 -25.48 34.81
CA SER A 202 29.27 -24.22 34.64
C SER A 202 28.04 -24.46 33.76
N ALA A 203 26.84 -24.29 34.32
CA ALA A 203 25.60 -24.48 33.57
C ALA A 203 25.41 -23.44 32.44
N THR A 204 26.04 -22.28 32.53
CA THR A 204 25.99 -21.27 31.47
C THR A 204 26.86 -21.64 30.28
N ASP A 205 27.86 -22.50 30.49
CA ASP A 205 28.80 -22.89 29.45
C ASP A 205 28.23 -24.05 28.61
N THR A 206 27.16 -24.71 29.06
CA THR A 206 26.51 -25.84 28.38
C THR A 206 25.26 -25.44 27.62
N GLN A 207 25.04 -24.15 27.38
CA GLN A 207 23.85 -23.69 26.67
C GLN A 207 24.09 -22.44 25.84
N VAL A 208 23.34 -22.31 24.75
CA VAL A 208 23.22 -21.09 23.96
C VAL A 208 21.76 -20.68 23.93
N VAL A 209 21.46 -19.48 24.43
CA VAL A 209 20.13 -18.87 24.34
C VAL A 209 20.25 -17.66 23.43
N SER A 210 19.60 -17.71 22.28
CA SER A 210 19.67 -16.64 21.28
C SER A 210 18.42 -16.65 20.40
N ASN A 211 18.47 -15.88 19.33
CA ASN A 211 17.48 -15.88 18.25
C ASN A 211 18.17 -15.81 16.90
N PHE A 212 17.41 -16.05 15.85
CA PHE A 212 17.74 -15.62 14.50
C PHE A 212 16.56 -14.85 13.92
N THR A 213 16.82 -13.99 12.94
CA THR A 213 15.79 -13.19 12.29
C THR A 213 15.62 -13.60 10.84
N LEU A 214 14.39 -13.48 10.36
CA LEU A 214 13.97 -13.70 8.99
C LEU A 214 13.26 -12.45 8.48
N LYS A 215 13.43 -12.11 7.22
CA LYS A 215 12.56 -11.15 6.54
C LYS A 215 12.11 -11.76 5.21
N ALA A 216 10.80 -11.94 5.08
CA ALA A 216 10.11 -12.42 3.90
C ALA A 216 8.80 -11.63 3.85
N LEU A 217 8.79 -10.53 3.10
CA LEU A 217 7.68 -9.57 3.10
C LEU A 217 6.45 -10.13 2.37
N ASP A 218 6.66 -10.82 1.25
CA ASP A 218 5.74 -11.78 0.60
C ASP A 218 5.17 -12.89 1.52
N GLY A 219 5.76 -13.04 2.71
CA GLY A 219 5.43 -14.07 3.67
C GLY A 219 6.20 -15.38 3.50
N LEU A 220 6.15 -16.19 4.55
CA LEU A 220 6.74 -17.53 4.51
C LEU A 220 5.87 -18.48 3.70
N ALA A 221 6.52 -19.40 2.98
CA ALA A 221 5.82 -20.46 2.25
C ALA A 221 4.88 -21.26 3.17
N THR A 222 3.69 -21.58 2.66
CA THR A 222 2.66 -22.33 3.37
C THR A 222 3.17 -23.70 3.81
N ASP A 223 3.95 -24.35 2.96
CA ASP A 223 4.66 -25.60 3.26
C ASP A 223 6.17 -25.34 3.23
N GLY A 224 6.85 -25.68 4.34
CA GLY A 224 8.31 -25.58 4.45
C GLY A 224 8.89 -24.18 4.44
N GLY A 225 8.13 -23.18 4.89
CA GLY A 225 8.57 -21.79 5.04
C GLY A 225 9.90 -21.62 5.79
N VAL A 226 10.17 -22.45 6.80
CA VAL A 226 11.50 -22.54 7.44
C VAL A 226 11.95 -23.99 7.46
N THR A 227 13.16 -24.24 6.96
CA THR A 227 13.72 -25.60 6.88
C THR A 227 15.10 -25.64 7.54
N LEU A 228 15.27 -26.52 8.51
CA LEU A 228 16.52 -26.74 9.24
C LEU A 228 17.08 -28.11 8.88
N ALA A 229 18.27 -28.15 8.30
CA ALA A 229 19.02 -29.38 8.08
C ALA A 229 19.93 -29.67 9.27
N TYR A 230 19.95 -30.92 9.76
CA TYR A 230 20.73 -31.32 10.92
C TYR A 230 21.17 -32.78 10.84
N THR A 231 22.12 -33.17 11.68
CA THR A 231 22.50 -34.57 11.90
C THR A 231 21.87 -35.04 13.21
N ASN A 232 21.11 -36.13 13.20
CA ASN A 232 20.44 -36.64 14.41
C ASN A 232 21.39 -37.44 15.33
N VAL A 233 20.85 -37.89 16.47
CA VAL A 233 21.54 -38.74 17.46
C VAL A 233 22.20 -40.01 16.89
N ASN A 234 21.74 -40.48 15.73
CA ASN A 234 22.29 -41.68 15.06
C ASN A 234 23.36 -41.34 14.01
N GLY A 235 23.70 -40.06 13.81
CA GLY A 235 24.64 -39.61 12.79
C GLY A 235 24.02 -39.51 11.38
N GLU A 236 22.69 -39.49 11.26
CA GLU A 236 22.00 -39.42 9.97
C GLU A 236 21.56 -37.99 9.64
N ALA A 237 21.69 -37.59 8.38
CA ALA A 237 21.16 -36.33 7.89
C ALA A 237 19.62 -36.32 7.95
N ARG A 238 19.05 -35.29 8.56
CA ARG A 238 17.62 -35.06 8.74
C ARG A 238 17.28 -33.61 8.42
N THR A 239 15.98 -33.37 8.30
CA THR A 239 15.44 -32.06 8.00
C THR A 239 14.16 -31.86 8.82
N LEU A 240 14.09 -30.76 9.55
CA LEU A 240 12.83 -30.24 10.08
C LEU A 240 12.32 -29.19 9.11
N SER A 241 11.09 -29.33 8.65
CA SER A 241 10.45 -28.35 7.78
C SER A 241 9.18 -27.86 8.47
N LEU A 242 9.12 -26.55 8.72
CA LEU A 242 8.02 -25.87 9.38
C LEU A 242 7.23 -25.06 8.35
N SER A 243 5.91 -25.25 8.34
CA SER A 243 4.99 -24.35 7.65
C SER A 243 4.98 -22.95 8.28
N LYS A 244 4.48 -21.95 7.55
CA LYS A 244 4.20 -20.61 8.10
C LYS A 244 3.44 -20.69 9.44
N ALA A 245 2.36 -21.47 9.48
CA ALA A 245 1.55 -21.64 10.69
C ALA A 245 2.33 -22.31 11.85
N GLN A 246 3.24 -23.24 11.56
CA GLN A 246 4.09 -23.85 12.58
C GLN A 246 5.15 -22.88 13.10
N VAL A 247 5.68 -22.01 12.26
CA VAL A 247 6.61 -20.95 12.66
C VAL A 247 5.91 -19.95 13.58
N GLU A 248 4.73 -19.46 13.19
CA GLU A 248 3.91 -18.57 14.04
C GLU A 248 3.52 -19.23 15.37
N ALA A 249 3.26 -20.53 15.36
CA ALA A 249 2.93 -21.30 16.56
C ALA A 249 4.09 -21.41 17.57
N LEU A 250 5.35 -21.13 17.18
CA LEU A 250 6.51 -21.16 18.10
C LEU A 250 6.37 -20.17 19.26
N ALA A 251 5.49 -19.16 19.14
CA ALA A 251 5.13 -18.26 20.26
C ALA A 251 4.54 -19.02 21.47
N THR A 252 3.97 -20.21 21.26
CA THR A 252 3.31 -21.00 22.32
C THR A 252 3.63 -22.49 22.28
N GLN A 253 4.16 -23.00 21.16
CA GLN A 253 4.40 -24.42 20.91
C GLN A 253 5.83 -24.61 20.41
N SER A 254 6.74 -24.99 21.30
CA SER A 254 8.13 -25.22 20.95
C SER A 254 8.30 -26.41 20.00
N GLN A 255 9.36 -26.35 19.18
CA GLN A 255 9.81 -27.45 18.34
C GLN A 255 11.20 -27.89 18.80
N THR A 256 11.39 -29.20 18.96
CA THR A 256 12.64 -29.77 19.46
C THR A 256 13.33 -30.59 18.37
N ILE A 257 14.63 -30.42 18.25
CA ILE A 257 15.52 -31.16 17.35
C ILE A 257 16.60 -31.84 18.17
N ASP A 258 16.53 -33.17 18.26
CA ASP A 258 17.62 -33.99 18.80
C ASP A 258 18.74 -34.12 17.77
N THR A 259 19.82 -33.39 17.98
CA THR A 259 21.01 -33.44 17.13
C THR A 259 21.96 -34.55 17.58
N GLN A 260 23.06 -34.74 16.87
CA GLN A 260 24.10 -35.70 17.25
C GLN A 260 24.73 -35.42 18.61
N TYR A 261 24.80 -34.14 19.02
CA TYR A 261 25.60 -33.71 20.17
C TYR A 261 24.84 -32.85 21.18
N GLY A 262 23.56 -32.59 20.95
CA GLY A 262 22.74 -31.74 21.82
C GLY A 262 21.31 -31.61 21.31
N GLU A 263 20.54 -30.77 21.96
CA GLU A 263 19.13 -30.51 21.67
C GLU A 263 18.96 -29.03 21.27
N LEU A 264 18.37 -28.77 20.09
CA LEU A 264 17.93 -27.42 19.71
C LEU A 264 16.42 -27.32 19.94
N VAL A 265 16.00 -26.33 20.73
CA VAL A 265 14.60 -26.03 20.99
C VAL A 265 14.27 -24.65 20.43
N LEU A 266 13.45 -24.60 19.38
CA LEU A 266 12.84 -23.36 18.89
C LEU A 266 11.64 -23.03 19.77
N ASN A 267 11.63 -21.88 20.43
CA ASN A 267 10.70 -21.61 21.54
C ASN A 267 10.17 -20.18 21.62
N GLY A 268 10.33 -19.37 20.58
CA GLY A 268 9.72 -18.06 20.49
C GLY A 268 9.45 -17.65 19.06
N TYR A 269 8.44 -16.79 18.90
CA TYR A 269 8.11 -16.13 17.65
C TYR A 269 7.63 -14.71 17.94
N GLN A 270 8.20 -13.74 17.24
CA GLN A 270 7.72 -12.36 17.22
C GLN A 270 7.84 -11.81 15.80
N GLN A 271 6.86 -11.02 15.36
CA GLN A 271 6.93 -10.26 14.11
C GLN A 271 6.88 -8.77 14.44
N ALA A 272 7.89 -8.03 13.99
CA ALA A 272 7.96 -6.59 14.10
C ALA A 272 7.09 -5.90 13.04
N VAL A 273 6.82 -4.61 13.25
CA VAL A 273 5.98 -3.79 12.35
C VAL A 273 6.56 -3.65 10.93
N ASP A 274 7.87 -3.84 10.77
CA ASP A 274 8.57 -3.80 9.48
C ASP A 274 8.64 -5.17 8.79
N GLY A 275 7.91 -6.16 9.31
CA GLY A 275 7.84 -7.52 8.78
C GLY A 275 8.95 -8.45 9.25
N THR A 276 9.94 -7.98 10.02
CA THR A 276 11.01 -8.85 10.55
C THR A 276 10.46 -9.87 11.55
N ILE A 277 10.68 -11.15 11.27
CA ILE A 277 10.33 -12.27 12.14
C ILE A 277 11.55 -12.62 12.99
N THR A 278 11.38 -12.77 14.29
CA THR A 278 12.40 -13.24 15.23
C THR A 278 11.98 -14.60 15.77
N ILE A 279 12.87 -15.59 15.67
CA ILE A 279 12.67 -16.94 16.23
C ILE A 279 13.70 -17.14 17.33
N ASP A 280 13.23 -17.28 18.56
CA ASP A 280 14.08 -17.59 19.71
C ASP A 280 14.39 -19.09 19.76
N TYR A 281 15.60 -19.40 20.23
CA TYR A 281 16.03 -20.77 20.45
C TYR A 281 16.89 -20.93 21.70
N ASN A 282 16.89 -22.16 22.22
CA ASN A 282 17.88 -22.64 23.17
C ASN A 282 18.57 -23.89 22.61
N TYR A 283 19.89 -23.96 22.72
CA TYR A 283 20.67 -25.15 22.42
C TYR A 283 21.38 -25.64 23.69
N THR A 284 21.31 -26.94 23.99
CA THR A 284 21.95 -27.57 25.17
C THR A 284 22.59 -28.90 24.83
#